data_AF-A0A1T4LU89-F1
#
_entry.id   AF-A0A1T4LU89-F1
#
_cell.length_a   1.000
_cell.length_b   1.000
_cell.length_c   1.000
_cell.angle_alpha   90.00
_cell.angle_beta   90.00
_cell.angle_gamma   90.00
#
_symmetry.space_group_name_H-M   'P 1'
#
loop_
_entity.id
_entity.type
_entity.pdbx_description
1 polymer ?
#
loop_
_entity_poly.entity_id
_entity_poly.type
_entity_poly.pdbx_seq_one_letter_code
_entity_poly.pdbx_strand_id
1 'polypeptide(L)'
;MEYRLGKGKRIFEQGQTTALECPNCKNKVQFSVFTNLNTKLIPQLPVVKFENVYFLVCPECASVFGVDNKKGVNFKNGEKLAIGNYDLKELKKFEV
;
A
#
# COMPACT_ATOMS: atom_id res chain seq x y z
N MET A 1 15.31 -9.76 -4.16
CA MET A 1 13.99 -9.67 -4.80
C MET A 1 13.47 -8.25 -4.59
N GLU A 2 13.26 -7.49 -5.66
CA GLU A 2 12.72 -6.13 -5.57
C GLU A 2 11.21 -6.16 -5.78
N TYR A 3 10.45 -5.32 -5.06
CA TYR A 3 8.99 -5.21 -5.18
C TYR A 3 8.61 -3.80 -5.62
N ARG A 4 7.61 -3.63 -6.50
CA ARG A 4 7.18 -2.31 -7.00
C ARG A 4 6.45 -1.52 -5.91
N LEU A 5 7.20 -0.91 -4.99
CA LEU A 5 6.72 0.08 -4.03
C LEU A 5 6.69 1.48 -4.67
N GLY A 6 6.16 1.62 -5.88
CA GLY A 6 6.19 2.89 -6.63
C GLY A 6 7.55 3.23 -7.27
N LYS A 7 7.67 4.45 -7.82
CA LYS A 7 8.89 4.95 -8.50
C LYS A 7 9.60 6.07 -7.72
N GLY A 8 9.00 6.55 -6.63
CA GLY A 8 9.57 7.58 -5.78
C GLY A 8 10.67 7.02 -4.86
N LYS A 9 11.67 7.84 -4.57
CA LYS A 9 12.74 7.53 -3.59
C LYS A 9 12.29 7.71 -2.13
N ARG A 10 11.15 8.37 -1.90
CA ARG A 10 10.64 8.70 -0.56
C ARG A 10 9.37 7.91 -0.27
N ILE A 11 9.30 7.39 0.94
CA ILE A 11 8.13 6.70 1.50
C ILE A 11 7.54 7.63 2.56
N PHE A 12 6.22 7.78 2.56
CA PHE A 12 5.50 8.56 3.56
C PHE A 12 4.63 7.63 4.41
N GLU A 13 4.72 7.74 5.72
CA GLU A 13 3.81 7.06 6.65
C GLU A 13 2.43 7.73 6.61
N GLN A 14 1.37 6.92 6.67
CA GLN A 14 -0.03 7.37 6.66
C GLN A 14 -0.76 7.02 7.97
N GLY A 15 -0.11 6.29 8.87
CA GLY A 15 -0.65 5.88 10.17
C GLY A 15 -0.86 4.37 10.27
N GLN A 16 -1.58 3.95 11.31
CA GLN A 16 -1.82 2.55 11.63
C GLN A 16 -3.28 2.15 11.40
N THR A 17 -3.51 0.94 10.88
CA THR A 17 -4.85 0.37 10.71
C THR A 17 -5.45 -0.04 12.06
N THR A 18 -6.73 -0.42 12.05
CA THR A 18 -7.30 -1.25 13.12
C THR A 18 -6.56 -2.59 13.21
N ALA A 19 -6.81 -3.34 14.29
CA ALA A 19 -6.22 -4.67 14.44
C ALA A 19 -6.75 -5.61 13.35
N LEU A 20 -5.87 -5.97 12.42
CA LEU A 20 -6.13 -6.87 11.30
C LEU A 20 -5.36 -8.17 11.52
N GLU A 21 -5.86 -9.27 10.97
CA GLU A 21 -5.17 -10.55 11.03
C GLU A 21 -4.13 -10.62 9.91
N CYS A 22 -2.87 -10.89 10.27
CA CYS A 22 -1.83 -11.01 9.27
C CYS A 22 -1.92 -12.34 8.52
N PRO A 23 -2.00 -12.35 7.17
CA PRO A 23 -2.09 -13.60 6.43
C PRO A 23 -0.83 -14.48 6.55
N ASN A 24 0.33 -13.89 6.89
CA ASN A 24 1.58 -14.63 7.03
C ASN A 24 1.76 -15.22 8.44
N CYS A 25 1.67 -14.40 9.50
CA CYS A 25 1.89 -14.87 10.88
C CYS A 25 0.61 -15.21 11.66
N LYS A 26 -0.59 -14.94 11.10
CA LYS A 26 -1.91 -15.15 11.73
C LYS A 26 -2.15 -14.39 13.04
N ASN A 27 -1.24 -13.50 13.42
CA ASN A 27 -1.41 -12.63 14.58
C ASN A 27 -2.33 -11.46 14.23
N LYS A 28 -3.15 -11.05 15.19
CA LYS A 28 -3.93 -9.79 15.11
C LYS A 28 -3.02 -8.63 15.47
N VAL A 29 -2.73 -7.77 14.48
CA VAL A 29 -1.78 -6.67 14.60
C VAL A 29 -2.33 -5.41 13.96
N GLN A 30 -1.84 -4.25 14.43
CA GLN A 30 -2.10 -2.98 13.75
C GLN A 30 -1.02 -2.79 12.69
N PHE A 31 -1.41 -2.72 11.43
CA PHE A 31 -0.47 -2.55 10.33
C PHE A 31 -0.10 -1.10 10.15
N SER A 32 1.18 -0.82 9.92
CA SER A 32 1.62 0.52 9.50
C SER A 32 1.41 0.69 8.01
N VAL A 33 0.67 1.73 7.63
CA VAL A 33 0.35 2.08 6.24
C VAL A 33 1.35 3.08 5.73
N PHE A 34 1.92 2.79 4.56
CA PHE A 34 2.88 3.63 3.88
C PHE A 34 2.43 3.90 2.46
N THR A 35 2.94 5.01 1.91
CA THR A 35 2.70 5.37 0.52
C THR A 35 3.98 5.78 -0.19
N ASN A 36 4.06 5.46 -1.48
CA ASN A 36 5.12 5.90 -2.36
C ASN A 36 4.53 6.41 -3.68
N LEU A 37 5.09 7.50 -4.18
CA LEU A 37 4.66 8.14 -5.41
C LEU A 37 4.97 7.25 -6.63
N ASN A 38 4.00 7.04 -7.51
CA ASN A 38 4.19 6.36 -8.79
C ASN A 38 3.68 7.24 -9.94
N THR A 39 4.63 7.85 -10.65
CA THR A 39 4.35 8.65 -11.84
C THR A 39 4.21 7.75 -13.07
N LYS A 40 3.06 7.83 -13.75
CA LYS A 40 2.83 7.18 -15.04
C LYS A 40 2.52 8.24 -16.10
N LEU A 41 3.27 8.21 -17.20
CA LEU A 41 2.90 8.91 -18.42
C LEU A 41 1.89 8.07 -19.20
N ILE A 42 0.78 8.68 -19.62
CA ILE A 42 -0.20 8.05 -20.49
C ILE A 42 -0.08 8.69 -21.88
N PRO A 43 0.11 7.91 -22.95
CA PRO A 43 0.41 8.46 -24.29
C PRO A 43 -0.81 9.02 -25.04
N GLN A 44 -2.03 8.94 -24.49
CA GLN A 44 -3.25 9.30 -25.21
C GLN A 44 -3.62 10.79 -25.19
N LEU A 45 -2.95 11.61 -24.37
CA LEU A 45 -2.94 13.08 -24.29
C LEU A 45 -1.90 13.41 -23.20
N PRO A 46 -1.18 14.55 -23.20
CA PRO A 46 -0.15 14.83 -22.19
C PRO A 46 -0.80 15.17 -20.84
N VAL A 47 -1.37 14.16 -20.19
CA VAL A 47 -1.92 14.23 -18.83
C VAL A 47 -1.08 13.29 -18.00
N VAL A 48 -0.17 13.87 -17.22
CA VAL A 48 0.62 13.14 -16.23
C VAL A 48 -0.34 12.65 -15.15
N LYS A 49 -0.56 11.34 -15.03
CA LYS A 49 -1.28 10.77 -13.88
C LYS A 49 -0.29 10.45 -12.78
N PHE A 50 -0.47 11.13 -11.65
CA PHE A 50 0.19 10.80 -10.40
C PHE A 50 -0.68 9.79 -9.65
N GLU A 51 -0.24 8.54 -9.58
CA GLU A 51 -0.89 7.51 -8.75
C GLU A 51 0.03 7.21 -7.57
N ASN A 52 -0.51 7.21 -6.35
CA ASN A 52 0.24 6.72 -5.20
C ASN A 52 0.07 5.22 -5.07
N VAL A 53 1.12 4.51 -4.67
CA VAL A 53 1.04 3.11 -4.27
C VAL A 53 0.95 3.06 -2.75
N TYR A 54 -0.03 2.33 -2.24
CA TYR A 54 -0.22 2.12 -0.81
C TYR A 54 0.16 0.69 -0.44
N PHE A 55 0.93 0.55 0.63
CA PHE A 55 1.36 -0.73 1.15
C PHE A 55 1.36 -0.73 2.68
N LEU A 56 1.23 -1.92 3.24
CA LEU A 56 1.14 -2.17 4.67
C LEU A 56 2.29 -3.05 5.11
N VAL A 57 2.83 -2.77 6.28
CA VAL A 57 3.89 -3.57 6.90
C VAL A 57 3.37 -4.15 8.21
N CYS A 58 3.50 -5.47 8.35
CA CYS A 58 3.22 -6.16 9.60
C CYS A 58 4.36 -5.91 10.60
N PRO A 59 4.09 -5.42 11.83
CA PRO A 59 5.14 -5.18 12.82
C PRO A 59 5.76 -6.47 13.38
N GLU A 60 5.02 -7.59 13.38
CA GLU A 60 5.48 -8.86 13.98
C GLU A 60 6.40 -9.67 13.04
N CYS A 61 6.03 -9.78 11.76
CA CYS A 61 6.74 -10.61 10.80
C CYS A 61 7.36 -9.83 9.64
N ALA A 62 7.37 -8.50 9.71
CA ALA A 62 7.90 -7.60 8.69
C ALA A 62 7.35 -7.83 7.26
N SER A 63 6.23 -8.54 7.14
CA SER A 63 5.64 -8.88 5.84
C SER A 63 4.96 -7.65 5.24
N VAL A 64 5.17 -7.45 3.94
CA VAL A 64 4.66 -6.29 3.21
C VAL A 64 3.52 -6.70 2.29
N PHE A 65 2.41 -5.98 2.37
CA PHE A 65 1.21 -6.23 1.59
C PHE A 65 0.84 -4.98 0.78
N GLY A 66 0.37 -5.16 -0.44
CA GLY A 66 -0.22 -4.08 -1.23
C GLY A 66 -1.71 -3.91 -0.90
N VAL A 67 -2.23 -2.70 -1.12
CA VAL A 67 -3.66 -2.40 -1.04
C VAL A 67 -4.10 -1.64 -2.28
N ASP A 68 -5.39 -1.74 -2.59
CA ASP A 68 -5.99 -0.98 -3.68
C ASP A 68 -5.87 0.53 -3.44
N ASN A 69 -5.50 1.29 -4.48
CA ASN A 69 -5.28 2.72 -4.38
C ASN A 69 -6.51 3.48 -3.84
N LYS A 70 -7.74 3.06 -4.19
CA LYS A 70 -8.96 3.71 -3.66
C LYS A 70 -9.05 3.57 -2.15
N LYS A 71 -8.78 2.36 -1.62
CA LYS A 71 -8.79 2.09 -0.18
C LYS A 71 -7.69 2.86 0.55
N GLY A 72 -6.50 2.94 -0.05
CA GLY A 72 -5.40 3.74 0.49
C GLY A 72 -5.71 5.24 0.55
N VAL A 73 -6.38 5.78 -0.47
CA VAL A 73 -6.85 7.18 -0.48
C VAL A 73 -7.92 7.41 0.59
N ASN A 74 -8.90 6.52 0.72
CA ASN A 74 -9.92 6.62 1.76
C ASN A 74 -9.30 6.58 3.17
N PHE A 75 -8.33 5.68 3.39
CA PHE A 75 -7.59 5.61 4.65
C PHE A 75 -6.86 6.92 4.96
N LYS A 76 -6.16 7.49 3.97
CA LYS A 76 -5.50 8.80 4.09
C LYS A 76 -6.49 9.91 4.45
N ASN A 77 -7.71 9.86 3.92
CA ASN A 77 -8.76 10.84 4.20
C ASN A 77 -9.40 10.68 5.59
N GLY A 78 -8.99 9.68 6.38
CA GLY A 78 -9.42 9.47 7.76
C GLY A 78 -10.30 8.24 7.98
N GLU A 79 -10.68 7.52 6.92
CA GLU A 79 -11.46 6.29 7.02
C GLU A 79 -10.58 5.11 7.47
N LYS A 80 -10.32 4.99 8.77
CA LYS A 80 -9.47 3.92 9.32
C LYS A 80 -9.96 2.50 9.02
N LEU A 81 -11.27 2.33 8.80
CA LEU A 81 -11.92 1.07 8.44
C LEU A 81 -11.93 0.78 6.93
N ALA A 82 -11.34 1.66 6.10
CA ALA A 82 -11.29 1.46 4.66
C ALA A 82 -10.46 0.23 4.26
N ILE A 83 -9.49 -0.16 5.08
CA ILE A 83 -8.61 -1.32 4.86
C ILE A 83 -8.98 -2.44 5.85
N GLY A 84 -9.45 -3.57 5.33
CA GLY A 84 -9.76 -4.77 6.10
C GLY A 84 -8.87 -5.97 5.76
N ASN A 85 -9.11 -7.10 6.44
CA ASN A 85 -8.33 -8.35 6.26
C ASN A 85 -8.33 -8.86 4.81
N TYR A 86 -9.44 -8.68 4.08
CA TYR A 86 -9.58 -9.14 2.69
C TYR A 86 -8.97 -8.19 1.65
N ASP A 87 -8.56 -6.99 2.06
CA ASP A 87 -7.98 -5.99 1.17
C ASP A 87 -6.45 -6.17 1.01
N LEU A 88 -5.82 -6.98 1.86
CA LEU A 88 -4.39 -7.30 1.86
C LEU A 88 -4.05 -8.16 0.63
N LYS A 89 -3.27 -7.60 -0.30
CA LYS A 89 -2.82 -8.27 -1.53
C LYS A 89 -1.32 -8.51 -1.51
N GLU A 90 -0.87 -9.53 -2.21
CA GLU A 90 0.56 -9.69 -2.48
C GLU A 90 1.07 -8.54 -3.36
N LEU A 91 2.30 -8.10 -3.08
CA LEU A 91 2.95 -7.08 -3.90
C LEU A 91 3.26 -7.66 -5.28
N LYS A 92 2.83 -6.95 -6.33
CA LYS A 92 3.21 -7.31 -7.71
C LYS A 92 4.74 -7.25 -7.84
N LYS A 93 5.33 -8.34 -8.33
CA LYS A 93 6.75 -8.42 -8.69
C LYS A 93 7.05 -7.43 -9.83
N PHE A 94 8.30 -6.96 -9.92
CA PHE A 94 8.73 -6.26 -11.13
C PHE A 94 8.67 -7.25 -12.30
N GLU A 95 7.75 -7.03 -13.23
CA GLU A 95 7.92 -7.54 -14.60
C GLU A 95 9.03 -6.69 -15.22
N VAL A 96 10.16 -7.37 -15.47
CA VAL A 96 11.33 -6.86 -16.20
C VAL A 96 10.96 -6.72 -17.67
#